data_AF-A0A4R7FV87-F1
#
_entry.id   AF-A0A4R7FV87-F1
#
_cell.length_a   1.000
_cell.length_b   1.000
_cell.length_c   1.000
_cell.angle_alpha   90.00
_cell.angle_beta   90.00
_cell.angle_gamma   90.00
#
_symmetry.space_group_name_H-M   'P 1'
#
loop_
_entity.id
_entity.type
_entity.pdbx_description
1 polymer ?
#
loop_
_entity_poly.entity_id
_entity_poly.type
_entity_poly.pdbx_seq_one_letter_code
_entity_poly.pdbx_strand_id
1 'polypeptide(L)'
;MTAVTLFDLAQQVRESVNQTDPETGEITENYSANRSLFENKALACVAYAKEEEATLEGAKAMLKEMTKKLEAREKRLERFKGYVADNMKATGILEIKHEFGIFGAKLYLDRDESVILQPGAEFPASLCNDPKPATPSLTKIKKAIKEGEPVAGAELVRRDRLQIS
;
A
#
# COMPACT_ATOMS: atom_id res chain seq x y z
N MET A 1 36.35 15.50 -1.20
CA MET A 1 36.35 14.19 -0.52
C MET A 1 35.15 13.42 -1.00
N THR A 2 35.34 12.37 -1.79
CA THR A 2 34.25 11.46 -2.18
C THR A 2 33.75 10.76 -0.92
N ALA A 3 32.45 10.87 -0.64
CA ALA A 3 31.86 10.23 0.53
C ALA A 3 31.81 8.71 0.29
N VAL A 4 32.52 7.95 1.13
CA VAL A 4 32.53 6.48 1.04
C VAL A 4 31.14 5.94 1.34
N THR A 5 30.62 5.07 0.46
CA THR A 5 29.29 4.48 0.61
C THR A 5 29.33 3.21 1.45
N LEU A 6 28.17 2.76 1.94
CA LEU A 6 28.05 1.45 2.62
C LEU A 6 28.44 0.30 1.68
N PHE A 7 28.21 0.47 0.37
CA PHE A 7 28.61 -0.49 -0.66
C PHE A 7 30.14 -0.59 -0.77
N ASP A 8 30.83 0.56 -0.81
CA ASP A 8 32.29 0.60 -0.87
C ASP A 8 32.91 -0.04 0.38
N LEU A 9 32.36 0.25 1.57
CA LEU A 9 32.81 -0.36 2.83
C LEU A 9 32.57 -1.88 2.85
N ALA A 10 31.43 -2.36 2.34
CA ALA A 10 31.17 -3.79 2.21
C ALA A 10 32.18 -4.46 1.27
N GLN A 11 32.56 -3.81 0.17
CA GLN A 11 33.59 -4.31 -0.74
C GLN A 11 34.96 -4.37 -0.05
N GLN A 12 35.36 -3.32 0.67
CA GLN A 12 36.61 -3.27 1.42
C GLN A 12 36.72 -4.36 2.49
N VAL A 13 35.60 -4.72 3.14
CA VAL A 13 35.54 -5.85 4.07
C VAL A 13 35.73 -7.18 3.35
N ARG A 14 35.11 -7.39 2.19
CA ARG A 14 35.27 -8.63 1.41
C ARG A 14 36.69 -8.81 0.90
N GLU A 15 37.31 -7.73 0.45
CA GLU A 15 38.68 -7.75 -0.05
C GLU A 15 39.68 -8.06 1.07
N SER A 16 39.49 -7.51 2.27
CA SER A 16 40.37 -7.77 3.40
C SER A 16 40.23 -9.17 4.00
N VAL A 17 39.07 -9.84 3.85
CA VAL A 17 38.93 -11.27 4.21
C VAL A 17 39.87 -12.17 3.41
N ASN A 18 40.13 -11.81 2.15
CA ASN A 18 40.98 -12.61 1.26
C ASN A 18 42.48 -12.29 1.39
N GLN A 19 42.86 -11.39 2.31
CA GLN A 19 44.26 -11.00 2.57
C GLN A 19 44.72 -11.60 3.90
N THR A 20 45.30 -12.80 3.81
CA THR A 20 45.97 -13.51 4.92
C THR A 20 47.47 -13.41 4.74
N ASP A 21 48.22 -13.21 5.82
CA ASP A 21 49.68 -13.26 5.79
C ASP A 21 50.15 -14.69 5.44
N PRO A 22 50.91 -14.88 4.34
CA PRO A 22 51.35 -16.19 3.89
C PRO A 22 52.36 -16.88 4.81
N GLU A 23 53.04 -16.16 5.72
CA GLU A 23 54.00 -16.77 6.66
C GLU A 23 53.38 -17.11 8.02
N THR A 24 52.44 -16.29 8.52
CA THR A 24 51.85 -16.45 9.85
C THR A 24 50.45 -17.06 9.83
N GLY A 25 49.76 -17.00 8.68
CA GLY A 25 48.36 -17.46 8.54
C GLY A 25 47.34 -16.55 9.23
N GLU A 26 47.75 -15.38 9.71
CA GLU A 26 46.87 -14.43 10.41
C GLU A 26 46.07 -13.54 9.45
N ILE A 27 44.84 -13.21 9.84
CA ILE A 27 44.02 -12.22 9.12
C ILE A 27 44.61 -10.83 9.38
N THR A 28 44.84 -10.07 8.31
CA THR A 28 45.45 -8.73 8.40
C THR A 28 44.65 -7.77 9.29
N GLU A 29 45.35 -6.89 10.03
CA GLU A 29 44.73 -5.87 10.89
C GLU A 29 43.70 -5.00 10.15
N ASN A 30 43.89 -4.79 8.85
CA ASN A 30 42.99 -4.05 7.97
C ASN A 30 41.56 -4.62 7.93
N TYR A 31 41.37 -5.93 8.13
CA TYR A 31 40.03 -6.52 8.17
C TYR A 31 39.20 -5.95 9.33
N SER A 32 39.79 -5.89 10.52
CA SER A 32 39.13 -5.38 11.72
C SER A 32 38.73 -3.90 11.57
N ALA A 33 39.62 -3.09 11.00
CA ALA A 33 39.37 -1.67 10.75
C ALA A 33 38.25 -1.46 9.73
N ASN A 34 38.31 -2.15 8.58
CA ASN A 34 37.29 -2.05 7.53
C ASN A 34 35.92 -2.52 8.04
N ARG A 35 35.89 -3.58 8.85
CA ARG A 35 34.66 -4.10 9.45
C ARG A 35 34.03 -3.09 10.41
N SER A 36 34.82 -2.46 11.27
CA SER A 36 34.34 -1.40 12.17
C SER A 36 33.75 -0.22 11.40
N LEU A 37 34.40 0.22 10.31
CA LEU A 37 33.86 1.28 9.46
C LEU A 37 32.51 0.89 8.82
N PHE A 38 32.40 -0.34 8.31
CA PHE A 38 31.15 -0.87 7.77
C PHE A 38 30.04 -0.90 8.84
N GLU A 39 30.32 -1.44 10.04
CA GLU A 39 29.34 -1.54 11.14
C GLU A 39 28.81 -0.16 11.55
N ASN A 40 29.70 0.84 11.69
CA ASN A 40 29.31 2.21 12.01
C ASN A 40 28.42 2.84 10.94
N LYS A 41 28.76 2.66 9.65
CA LYS A 41 27.94 3.19 8.55
C LYS A 41 26.60 2.46 8.45
N ALA A 42 26.59 1.14 8.65
CA ALA A 42 25.38 0.34 8.66
C ALA A 42 24.43 0.77 9.79
N LEU A 43 24.96 1.05 10.98
CA LEU A 43 24.19 1.59 12.11
C LEU A 43 23.56 2.94 11.76
N ALA A 44 24.29 3.83 11.08
CA ALA A 44 23.75 5.11 10.61
C ALA A 44 22.61 4.92 9.59
N CYS A 45 22.74 3.96 8.67
CA CYS A 45 21.66 3.62 7.73
C CYS A 45 20.42 3.05 8.44
N VAL A 46 20.61 2.22 9.47
CA VAL A 46 19.52 1.70 10.32
C VAL A 46 18.83 2.84 11.08
N ALA A 47 19.59 3.77 11.65
CA ALA A 47 19.04 4.93 12.35
C ALA A 47 18.18 5.78 11.41
N TYR A 48 18.68 6.06 10.20
CA TYR A 48 17.92 6.78 9.18
C TYR A 48 16.63 6.05 8.80
N ALA A 49 16.69 4.74 8.56
CA ALA A 49 15.50 3.94 8.22
C ALA A 49 14.42 4.04 9.31
N LYS A 50 14.80 4.01 10.59
CA LYS A 50 13.87 4.19 11.71
C LYS A 50 13.24 5.58 11.77
N GLU A 51 14.04 6.62 11.56
CA GLU A 51 13.56 7.99 11.52
C GLU A 51 12.54 8.19 10.39
N GLU A 52 12.83 7.61 9.23
CA GLU A 52 11.94 7.63 8.07
C GLU A 52 10.65 6.83 8.33
N GLU A 53 10.73 5.67 8.97
CA GLU A 53 9.56 4.89 9.40
C GLU A 53 8.65 5.73 10.32
N ALA A 54 9.21 6.38 11.34
CA ALA A 54 8.46 7.26 12.23
C ALA A 54 7.82 8.45 11.48
N THR A 55 8.56 9.04 10.54
CA THR A 55 8.07 10.14 9.69
C THR A 55 6.89 9.70 8.83
N LEU A 56 6.99 8.53 8.19
CA LEU A 56 5.94 7.95 7.37
C LEU A 56 4.70 7.57 8.20
N GLU A 57 4.88 7.05 9.41
CA GLU A 57 3.76 6.77 10.32
C GLU A 57 3.01 8.05 10.69
N GLY A 58 3.74 9.12 11.03
CA GLY A 58 3.15 10.44 11.28
C GLY A 58 2.38 10.97 10.06
N ALA A 59 2.96 10.88 8.87
CA ALA A 59 2.30 11.31 7.63
C ALA A 59 1.02 10.50 7.34
N LYS A 60 1.05 9.17 7.53
CA LYS A 60 -0.13 8.30 7.37
C LYS A 60 -1.22 8.65 8.38
N ALA A 61 -0.87 8.98 9.62
CA ALA A 61 -1.83 9.42 10.62
C ALA A 61 -2.51 10.72 10.20
N MET A 62 -1.76 11.71 9.71
CA MET A 62 -2.32 12.96 9.19
C MET A 62 -3.24 12.73 7.97
N LEU A 63 -2.85 11.86 7.03
CA LEU A 63 -3.71 11.50 5.90
C LEU A 63 -5.02 10.84 6.35
N LYS A 64 -4.96 9.96 7.36
CA LYS A 64 -6.14 9.33 7.94
C LYS A 64 -7.08 10.35 8.60
N GLU A 65 -6.53 11.39 9.23
CA GLU A 65 -7.37 12.48 9.76
C GLU A 65 -7.96 13.36 8.67
N MET A 66 -7.18 13.67 7.64
CA MET A 66 -7.64 14.50 6.53
C MET A 66 -8.75 13.80 5.73
N THR A 67 -8.60 12.51 5.45
CA THR A 67 -9.63 11.69 4.79
C THR A 67 -10.93 11.67 5.61
N LYS A 68 -10.86 11.49 6.93
CA LYS A 68 -12.04 11.61 7.80
C LYS A 68 -12.71 12.98 7.72
N LYS A 69 -11.92 14.07 7.71
CA LYS A 69 -12.46 15.44 7.56
C LYS A 69 -13.13 15.63 6.20
N LEU A 70 -12.55 15.07 5.14
CA LEU A 70 -13.08 15.11 3.79
C LEU A 70 -14.42 14.37 3.72
N GLU A 71 -14.47 13.12 4.19
CA GLU A 71 -15.72 12.32 4.24
C GLU A 71 -16.82 13.03 5.04
N ALA A 72 -16.47 13.68 6.16
CA ALA A 72 -17.44 14.44 6.94
C ALA A 72 -17.99 15.65 6.17
N ARG A 73 -17.15 16.33 5.38
CA ARG A 73 -17.55 17.46 4.53
C ARG A 73 -18.41 17.00 3.35
N GLU A 74 -18.06 15.88 2.71
CA GLU A 74 -18.86 15.26 1.66
C GLU A 74 -20.24 14.88 2.18
N LYS A 75 -20.33 14.19 3.32
CA LYS A 75 -21.62 13.84 3.95
C LYS A 75 -22.45 15.07 4.28
N ARG A 76 -21.82 16.15 4.76
CA ARG A 76 -22.52 17.42 5.02
C ARG A 76 -23.03 18.06 3.74
N LEU A 77 -22.26 18.02 2.66
CA LEU A 77 -22.67 18.52 1.35
C LEU A 77 -23.84 17.70 0.79
N GLU A 78 -23.77 16.38 0.86
CA GLU A 78 -24.86 15.50 0.41
C GLU A 78 -26.16 15.73 1.20
N ARG A 79 -26.07 15.90 2.52
CA ARG A 79 -27.23 16.31 3.33
C ARG A 79 -27.81 17.65 2.90
N PHE A 80 -26.96 18.61 2.56
CA PHE A 80 -27.41 19.92 2.10
C PHE A 80 -28.08 19.85 0.71
N LYS A 81 -27.54 19.06 -0.22
CA LYS A 81 -28.19 18.78 -1.50
C LYS A 81 -29.55 18.09 -1.31
N GLY A 82 -29.61 17.09 -0.44
CA GLY A 82 -30.85 16.41 -0.07
C GLY A 82 -31.89 17.38 0.49
N TYR A 83 -31.48 18.24 1.42
CA TYR A 83 -32.34 19.31 1.94
C TYR A 83 -32.92 20.21 0.84
N VAL A 84 -32.09 20.67 -0.10
CA VAL A 84 -32.58 21.50 -1.22
C VAL A 84 -33.56 20.70 -2.10
N ALA A 85 -33.24 19.45 -2.44
CA ALA A 85 -34.10 18.59 -3.24
C ALA A 85 -35.46 18.32 -2.56
N ASP A 86 -35.47 18.08 -1.25
CA ASP A 86 -36.70 17.83 -0.47
C ASP A 86 -37.60 19.07 -0.44
N ASN A 87 -37.03 20.26 -0.29
CA ASN A 87 -37.79 21.52 -0.36
C ASN A 87 -38.30 21.81 -1.79
N MET A 88 -37.50 21.51 -2.82
CA MET A 88 -37.94 21.61 -4.22
C MET A 88 -39.12 20.67 -4.50
N LYS A 89 -39.08 19.43 -3.99
CA LYS A 89 -40.21 18.48 -4.08
C LYS A 89 -41.44 18.98 -3.35
N ALA A 90 -41.29 19.45 -2.11
CA ALA A 90 -42.40 19.91 -1.29
C ALA A 90 -43.11 21.15 -1.89
N THR A 91 -42.37 21.99 -2.62
CA THR A 91 -42.91 23.20 -3.27
C THR A 91 -43.33 22.98 -4.72
N GLY A 92 -43.00 21.83 -5.33
CA GLY A 92 -43.23 21.56 -6.75
C GLY A 92 -42.30 22.33 -7.70
N ILE A 93 -41.27 23.02 -7.18
CA ILE A 93 -40.32 23.78 -7.99
C ILE A 93 -39.29 22.83 -8.59
N LEU A 94 -39.26 22.71 -9.93
CA LEU A 94 -38.32 21.84 -10.64
C LEU A 94 -37.00 22.53 -11.03
N GLU A 95 -36.97 23.86 -11.04
CA GLU A 95 -35.78 24.63 -11.43
C GLU A 95 -35.63 25.89 -10.57
N ILE A 96 -34.44 26.06 -10.00
CA ILE A 96 -33.98 27.26 -9.31
C ILE A 96 -32.90 27.91 -10.19
N LYS A 97 -33.11 29.18 -10.54
CA LYS A 97 -32.14 29.97 -11.31
C LYS A 97 -31.76 31.21 -10.52
N HIS A 98 -30.46 31.49 -10.48
CA HIS A 98 -29.98 32.81 -10.08
C HIS A 98 -30.29 33.85 -11.15
N GLU A 99 -30.57 35.08 -10.74
CA GLU A 99 -30.96 36.19 -11.63
C GLU A 99 -29.92 36.45 -12.75
N PHE A 100 -28.63 36.27 -12.43
CA PHE A 100 -27.53 36.41 -13.38
C PHE A 100 -27.06 35.08 -13.99
N GLY A 101 -27.77 33.97 -13.75
CA GLY A 101 -27.44 32.65 -14.32
C GLY A 101 -26.16 31.99 -13.80
N ILE A 102 -25.53 32.54 -12.77
CA ILE A 102 -24.22 32.08 -12.25
C ILE A 102 -24.32 30.70 -11.58
N PHE A 103 -25.44 30.42 -10.90
CA PHE A 103 -25.70 29.16 -10.24
C PHE A 103 -27.20 28.85 -10.25
N GLY A 104 -27.52 27.56 -10.11
CA GLY A 104 -28.90 27.08 -10.13
C GLY A 104 -28.98 25.61 -9.78
N ALA A 105 -30.20 25.12 -9.57
CA ALA A 105 -30.49 23.72 -9.29
C ALA A 105 -31.64 23.25 -10.17
N LYS A 106 -31.53 22.04 -10.72
CA LYS A 106 -32.61 21.37 -11.44
C LYS A 106 -32.90 20.06 -10.76
N LEU A 107 -34.17 19.82 -10.45
CA LEU A 107 -34.64 18.55 -9.92
C LEU A 107 -35.22 17.73 -11.07
N TYR A 108 -34.55 16.64 -11.42
CA TYR A 108 -35.08 15.66 -12.36
C TYR A 108 -35.86 14.61 -11.60
N LEU A 109 -37.14 14.44 -11.94
CA LEU A 109 -38.00 13.40 -11.37
C LEU A 109 -37.74 12.09 -12.10
N ASP A 110 -37.65 10.99 -11.35
CA ASP A 110 -37.65 9.60 -11.84
C ASP A 110 -36.66 9.28 -12.98
N ARG A 111 -35.55 10.02 -13.08
CA ARG A 111 -34.57 9.88 -14.16
C ARG A 111 -33.47 8.87 -13.86
N ASP A 112 -33.04 8.80 -12.61
CA ASP A 112 -31.89 7.97 -12.23
C ASP A 112 -32.41 6.60 -11.78
N GLU A 113 -32.09 5.57 -12.56
CA GLU A 113 -32.53 4.19 -12.34
C GLU A 113 -31.45 3.39 -11.60
N SER A 114 -31.85 2.63 -10.58
CA SER A 114 -30.95 1.72 -9.86
C SER A 114 -31.66 0.41 -9.55
N VAL A 115 -30.99 -0.72 -9.80
CA VAL A 115 -31.52 -2.05 -9.53
C VAL A 115 -31.22 -2.41 -8.08
N ILE A 116 -32.26 -2.51 -7.25
CA ILE A 116 -32.15 -2.95 -5.86
C ILE A 116 -32.45 -4.44 -5.79
N LEU A 117 -31.47 -5.25 -5.38
CA LEU A 117 -31.64 -6.68 -5.17
C LEU A 117 -32.12 -6.95 -3.73
N GLN A 118 -33.16 -7.76 -3.57
CA GLN A 118 -33.64 -8.15 -2.26
C GLN A 118 -32.75 -9.23 -1.61
N PRO A 119 -32.61 -9.25 -0.27
CA PRO A 119 -31.86 -10.30 0.41
C PRO A 119 -32.47 -11.68 0.13
N GLY A 120 -31.67 -12.61 -0.40
CA GLY A 120 -32.11 -13.97 -0.71
C GLY A 120 -32.82 -14.14 -2.07
N ALA A 121 -32.83 -13.13 -2.92
CA ALA A 121 -33.36 -13.27 -4.27
C ALA A 121 -32.45 -14.19 -5.11
N GLU A 122 -33.04 -15.22 -5.71
CA GLU A 122 -32.38 -16.06 -6.70
C GLU A 122 -32.64 -15.50 -8.10
N PHE A 123 -31.59 -15.41 -8.91
CA PHE A 123 -31.66 -14.88 -10.27
C PHE A 123 -31.34 -15.99 -11.27
N PRO A 124 -32.04 -16.02 -12.43
CA PRO A 124 -31.65 -16.88 -13.54
C PRO A 124 -30.19 -16.67 -13.93
N ALA A 125 -29.51 -17.75 -14.31
CA ALA A 125 -28.08 -17.71 -14.70
C ALA A 125 -27.80 -16.72 -15.85
N SER A 126 -28.78 -16.40 -16.70
CA SER A 126 -28.69 -15.42 -17.78
C SER A 126 -28.56 -13.96 -17.30
N LEU A 127 -28.95 -13.66 -16.07
CA LEU A 127 -28.83 -12.33 -15.44
C LEU A 127 -27.63 -12.25 -14.48
N CYS A 128 -26.98 -13.39 -14.24
CA CYS A 128 -25.78 -13.48 -13.44
C CYS A 128 -24.56 -13.37 -14.35
N ASN A 129 -23.50 -12.70 -13.90
CA ASN A 129 -22.21 -12.77 -14.58
C ASN A 129 -21.70 -14.21 -14.56
N ASP A 130 -20.96 -14.60 -15.60
CA ASP A 130 -20.30 -15.90 -15.63
C ASP A 130 -19.50 -16.14 -14.34
N PRO A 131 -19.60 -17.34 -13.74
CA PRO A 131 -18.84 -17.64 -12.54
C PRO A 131 -17.36 -17.47 -12.84
N LYS A 132 -16.69 -16.59 -12.09
CA LYS A 132 -15.25 -16.38 -12.24
C LYS A 132 -14.53 -17.73 -12.13
N PRO A 133 -13.62 -18.06 -13.06
CA PRO A 133 -12.87 -19.30 -12.99
C PRO A 133 -12.13 -19.37 -11.66
N ALA A 134 -12.11 -20.57 -11.05
CA ALA A 134 -11.46 -20.77 -9.76
C ALA A 134 -9.98 -20.40 -9.86
N THR A 135 -9.59 -19.31 -9.21
CA THR A 135 -8.20 -18.87 -9.19
C THR A 135 -7.36 -19.81 -8.33
N PRO A 136 -6.10 -20.09 -8.73
CA PRO A 136 -5.24 -20.98 -7.97
C PRO A 136 -4.98 -20.41 -6.57
N SER A 137 -5.21 -21.22 -5.55
CA SER A 137 -4.93 -20.83 -4.16
C SER A 137 -3.45 -21.04 -3.85
N LEU A 138 -2.68 -19.96 -3.83
CA LEU A 138 -1.26 -19.97 -3.47
C LEU A 138 -1.01 -20.60 -2.08
N THR A 139 -1.94 -20.45 -1.15
CA THR A 139 -1.84 -21.04 0.20
C THR A 139 -1.95 -22.57 0.16
N LYS A 140 -2.90 -23.11 -0.62
CA LYS A 140 -3.05 -24.57 -0.77
C LYS A 140 -1.88 -25.17 -1.55
N ILE A 141 -1.45 -24.49 -2.61
CA ILE A 141 -0.27 -24.89 -3.41
C ILE A 141 1.00 -24.88 -2.54
N LYS A 142 1.22 -23.83 -1.75
CA LYS A 142 2.35 -23.76 -0.81
C LYS A 142 2.31 -24.87 0.24
N LYS A 143 1.12 -25.26 0.70
CA LYS A 143 0.95 -26.36 1.65
C LYS A 143 1.28 -27.70 1.00
N ALA A 144 0.75 -27.99 -0.18
CA ALA A 144 1.05 -29.20 -0.97
C ALA A 144 2.56 -29.34 -1.26
N ILE A 145 3.22 -28.26 -1.73
CA ILE A 145 4.67 -28.25 -1.96
C ILE A 145 5.46 -28.53 -0.67
N LYS A 146 5.01 -28.01 0.49
CA LYS A 146 5.64 -28.28 1.79
C LYS A 146 5.41 -29.70 2.29
N GLU A 147 4.29 -30.31 1.93
CA GLU A 147 3.93 -31.70 2.26
C GLU A 147 4.63 -32.72 1.35
N GLY A 148 5.37 -32.25 0.34
CA GLY A 148 6.16 -33.08 -0.58
C GLY A 148 5.44 -33.43 -1.89
N GLU A 149 4.26 -32.85 -2.14
CA GLU A 149 3.55 -33.04 -3.41
C GLU A 149 4.12 -32.10 -4.48
N PRO A 150 4.64 -32.63 -5.61
CA PRO A 150 5.10 -31.80 -6.71
C PRO A 150 3.89 -31.16 -7.42
N VAL A 151 3.72 -29.84 -7.26
CA VAL A 151 2.70 -29.06 -7.97
C VAL A 151 3.30 -28.51 -9.27
N ALA A 152 2.91 -29.08 -10.40
CA ALA A 152 3.37 -28.62 -11.71
C ALA A 152 3.03 -27.14 -11.93
N GLY A 153 4.04 -26.33 -12.28
CA GLY A 153 3.89 -24.89 -12.51
C GLY A 153 4.02 -24.00 -11.26
N ALA A 154 4.36 -24.54 -10.10
CA ALA A 154 4.61 -23.75 -8.89
C ALA A 154 5.92 -24.16 -8.19
N GLU A 155 6.73 -23.16 -7.81
CA GLU A 155 7.99 -23.36 -7.09
C GLU A 155 8.00 -22.53 -5.80
N LEU A 156 8.51 -23.11 -4.72
CA LEU A 156 8.70 -22.40 -3.46
C LEU A 156 10.06 -21.68 -3.43
N VAL A 157 10.08 -20.41 -3.82
CA VAL A 157 11.27 -19.56 -3.71
C VAL A 157 11.43 -19.04 -2.28
N ARG A 158 12.56 -19.36 -1.63
CA ARG A 158 12.94 -18.79 -0.32
C ARG A 158 13.76 -17.52 -0.56
N ARG A 159 13.50 -16.47 0.23
CA ARG A 159 14.22 -15.20 0.18
C ARG A 159 14.58 -14.76 1.59
N ASP A 160 15.72 -14.11 1.71
CA ASP A 160 16.14 -13.50 2.96
C ASP A 160 15.29 -12.28 3.29
N ARG A 161 15.08 -12.03 4.58
CA ARG A 161 14.33 -10.87 5.08
C ARG A 161 15.26 -10.00 5.91
N LEU A 162 15.38 -8.74 5.53
CA LEU A 162 15.94 -7.71 6.40
C LEU A 162 14.87 -7.31 7.43
N GLN A 163 15.24 -7.34 8.71
CA GLN A 163 14.44 -6.81 9.81
C GLN A 163 15.23 -5.70 10.47
N ILE A 164 14.66 -4.50 10.51
CA ILE A 164 15.20 -3.35 11.23
C ILE A 164 14.36 -3.21 12.50
N SER A 165 15.02 -3.17 13.66
CA SER A 165 14.39 -3.19 15.00
C SER A 165 14.90 -2.05 15.86
#